data_AF-A0A8J2SXZ2-F1
#
_entry.id   AF-A0A8J2SXZ2-F1
#
_cell.length_a   1.000
_cell.length_b   1.000
_cell.length_c   1.000
_cell.angle_alpha   90.00
_cell.angle_beta   90.00
_cell.angle_gamma   90.00
#
_symmetry.space_group_name_H-M   'P 1'
#
loop_
_entity.id
_entity.type
_entity.pdbx_description
1 polymer ?
#
loop_
_entity_poly.entity_id
_entity_poly.type
_entity_poly.pdbx_seq_one_letter_code
_entity_poly.pdbx_strand_id
1 'polypeptide(L)'
;MHRSLWFACLVASTAAFMAQQQRPRTTLHAVDVSLEKPLGLVLEENVRDAPEGLYVAEIDSDGSASACADIKVDDRLDAVNGVDTTSMGFDDVMDLIVDAPSPVQLQFSGPTCQLTVVGPKGETTFEVKKGANLRKELLARKQDVYDFKGKMMNCNGGGQCGNQSGGQCGLCAVRVADGAFGPRYEWEERHVAKIGADARLACQTTVKGGDAATVTLQAK
;
A
#
# COMPACT_ATOMS: atom_id res chain seq x y z
N MET A 1 25.31 64.95 0.01
CA MET A 1 24.59 64.78 -1.26
C MET A 1 24.13 63.34 -1.37
N HIS A 2 22.80 63.15 -1.41
CA HIS A 2 22.00 62.06 -1.98
C HIS A 2 22.17 60.61 -1.45
N ARG A 3 21.13 60.05 -0.79
CA ARG A 3 19.96 59.30 -1.37
C ARG A 3 20.45 57.98 -1.98
N SER A 4 20.01 56.78 -1.66
CA SER A 4 18.69 56.23 -1.33
C SER A 4 18.90 54.75 -0.92
N LEU A 5 18.29 54.21 0.14
CA LEU A 5 16.97 53.56 0.09
C LEU A 5 16.94 52.27 -0.79
N TRP A 6 16.91 51.06 -0.20
CA TRP A 6 15.75 50.12 -0.21
C TRP A 6 16.09 48.69 0.21
N PHE A 7 15.18 48.18 1.03
CA PHE A 7 14.90 46.79 1.39
C PHE A 7 15.04 45.78 0.24
N ALA A 8 15.63 44.61 0.53
CA ALA A 8 15.28 43.33 -0.08
C ALA A 8 15.22 42.31 1.07
N CYS A 9 14.15 42.31 1.85
CA CYS A 9 12.94 41.53 1.60
C CYS A 9 13.25 40.06 1.27
N LEU A 10 13.50 39.30 2.34
CA LEU A 10 12.97 37.99 2.65
C LEU A 10 11.92 37.45 1.66
N VAL A 11 12.33 36.80 0.56
CA VAL A 11 11.43 35.99 -0.28
C VAL A 11 12.19 34.89 -1.00
N ALA A 12 12.54 33.85 -0.25
CA ALA A 12 12.75 32.49 -0.75
C ALA A 12 12.71 31.59 0.50
N SER A 13 11.77 30.66 0.70
CA SER A 13 10.99 29.95 -0.29
C SER A 13 9.77 29.35 0.42
N THR A 14 8.58 29.91 0.21
CA THR A 14 7.31 29.29 0.63
C THR A 14 7.09 27.92 -0.01
N ALA A 15 7.79 27.62 -1.11
CA ALA A 15 7.73 26.31 -1.76
C ALA A 15 8.32 25.16 -0.92
N ALA A 16 9.36 25.43 -0.12
CA ALA A 16 9.94 24.41 0.77
C ALA A 16 9.02 24.09 1.96
N PHE A 17 8.26 25.07 2.45
CA PHE A 17 7.31 24.89 3.54
C PHE A 17 6.02 24.17 3.08
N MET A 18 5.59 24.40 1.85
CA MET A 18 4.45 23.69 1.24
C MET A 18 4.77 22.21 0.94
N ALA A 19 6.02 21.89 0.61
CA ALA A 19 6.45 20.50 0.36
C ALA A 19 6.57 19.65 1.64
N GLN A 20 6.56 20.26 2.83
CA GLN A 20 6.67 19.56 4.12
C GLN A 20 5.33 19.30 4.82
N GLN A 21 4.19 19.77 4.28
CA GLN A 21 2.91 19.80 5.01
C GLN A 21 1.90 18.70 4.67
N GLN A 22 2.21 17.74 3.80
CA GLN A 22 1.30 16.62 3.54
C GLN A 22 2.05 15.30 3.64
N ARG A 23 2.39 14.91 4.88
CA ARG A 23 2.62 13.49 5.17
C ARG A 23 1.29 12.75 4.95
N PRO A 24 1.24 11.70 4.10
CA PRO A 24 0.04 10.90 3.96
C PRO A 24 -0.41 10.40 5.33
N ARG A 25 -1.70 10.56 5.65
CA ARG A 25 -2.27 10.00 6.87
C ARG A 25 -2.33 8.48 6.69
N THR A 26 -1.41 7.77 7.33
CA THR A 26 -1.57 6.33 7.52
C THR A 26 -2.82 6.12 8.39
N THR A 27 -3.82 5.43 7.85
CA THR A 27 -5.03 5.03 8.58
C THR A 27 -5.00 3.52 8.79
N LEU A 28 -5.44 3.08 9.96
CA LEU A 28 -5.52 1.65 10.31
C LEU A 28 -6.88 1.11 9.87
N HIS A 29 -6.89 0.08 9.05
CA HIS A 29 -8.12 -0.63 8.71
C HIS A 29 -8.31 -1.81 9.65
N ALA A 30 -9.44 -1.85 10.37
CA ALA A 30 -9.80 -2.95 11.24
C ALA A 30 -10.35 -4.15 10.44
N VAL A 31 -9.86 -5.35 10.78
CA VAL A 31 -10.24 -6.64 10.21
C VAL A 31 -10.66 -7.56 11.35
N ASP A 32 -11.94 -7.90 11.42
CA ASP A 32 -12.48 -8.86 12.40
C ASP A 32 -12.61 -10.25 11.75
N VAL A 33 -12.02 -11.26 12.37
CA VAL A 33 -11.98 -12.64 11.83
C VAL A 33 -12.23 -13.67 12.92
N SER A 34 -12.81 -14.80 12.50
CA SER A 34 -13.02 -15.98 13.33
C SER A 34 -12.19 -17.12 12.75
N LEU A 35 -11.18 -17.59 13.49
CA LEU A 35 -10.22 -18.60 13.01
C LEU A 35 -10.26 -19.87 13.86
N GLU A 36 -10.24 -21.03 13.20
CA GLU A 36 -10.13 -22.32 13.86
C GLU A 36 -8.67 -22.65 14.20
N LYS A 37 -8.43 -23.31 15.34
CA LYS A 37 -7.11 -23.82 15.69
C LYS A 37 -6.79 -25.09 14.86
N PRO A 38 -5.53 -25.27 14.39
CA PRO A 38 -4.42 -24.34 14.48
C PRO A 38 -4.61 -23.12 13.56
N LEU A 39 -4.25 -21.93 14.07
CA LEU A 39 -4.49 -20.67 13.35
C LEU A 39 -3.61 -20.54 12.09
N GLY A 40 -2.36 -21.05 12.15
CA GLY A 40 -1.39 -20.88 11.06
C GLY A 40 -0.89 -19.45 10.91
N LEU A 41 -0.70 -18.74 12.03
CA LEU A 41 -0.11 -17.40 12.07
C LEU A 41 1.25 -17.47 12.77
N VAL A 42 2.25 -16.86 12.16
CA VAL A 42 3.51 -16.51 12.84
C VAL A 42 3.41 -15.06 13.25
N LEU A 43 3.55 -14.80 14.56
CA LEU A 43 3.44 -13.47 15.14
C LEU A 43 4.81 -12.99 15.63
N GLU A 44 5.12 -11.71 15.47
CA GLU A 44 6.37 -11.09 15.92
C GLU A 44 6.13 -9.70 16.55
N GLU A 45 7.02 -9.30 17.47
CA GLU A 45 7.08 -7.93 17.98
C GLU A 45 7.77 -7.03 16.94
N ASN A 46 7.20 -5.86 16.66
CA ASN A 46 7.82 -4.89 15.75
C ASN A 46 9.03 -4.19 16.39
N VAL A 47 8.98 -3.98 17.71
CA VAL A 47 10.08 -3.39 18.49
C VAL A 47 10.47 -4.39 19.57
N ARG A 48 11.72 -4.84 19.52
CA ARG A 48 12.26 -5.80 20.49
C ARG A 48 12.16 -5.22 21.91
N ASP A 49 11.65 -6.01 22.85
CA ASP A 49 11.54 -5.69 24.27
C ASP A 49 10.61 -4.49 24.58
N ALA A 50 9.70 -4.14 23.67
CA ALA A 50 8.68 -3.11 23.87
C ALA A 50 7.28 -3.68 23.59
N PRO A 51 6.32 -3.52 24.51
CA PRO A 51 4.96 -4.05 24.35
C PRO A 51 4.15 -3.14 23.43
N GLU A 52 4.48 -3.13 22.13
CA GLU A 52 3.77 -2.40 21.07
C GLU A 52 2.84 -3.31 20.26
N GLY A 53 2.47 -4.47 20.83
CA GLY A 53 1.62 -5.48 20.21
C GLY A 53 2.36 -6.36 19.20
N LEU A 54 1.65 -7.36 18.69
CA LEU A 54 2.18 -8.35 17.76
C LEU A 54 1.71 -8.11 16.33
N TYR A 55 2.54 -8.51 15.38
CA TYR A 55 2.28 -8.36 13.94
C TYR A 55 2.37 -9.71 13.26
N VAL A 56 1.57 -9.91 12.21
CA VAL A 56 1.62 -11.12 11.38
C VAL A 56 2.92 -11.09 10.55
N ALA A 57 3.87 -11.94 10.89
CA ALA A 57 5.11 -12.11 10.13
C ALA A 57 4.92 -13.07 8.94
N GLU A 58 4.16 -14.14 9.14
CA GLU A 58 3.89 -15.16 8.13
C GLU A 58 2.51 -15.79 8.34
N ILE A 59 1.93 -16.28 7.24
CA ILE A 59 0.70 -17.07 7.25
C ILE A 59 1.05 -18.45 6.70
N ASP A 60 0.97 -19.46 7.57
CA ASP A 60 1.25 -20.86 7.25
C ASP A 60 0.07 -21.48 6.48
N SER A 61 0.35 -22.26 5.45
CA SER A 61 -0.65 -22.99 4.67
C SER A 61 -1.43 -24.03 5.47
N ASP A 62 -0.89 -24.50 6.59
CA ASP A 62 -1.47 -25.60 7.37
C ASP A 62 -2.50 -25.15 8.42
N GLY A 63 -2.73 -23.83 8.57
CA GLY A 63 -3.74 -23.28 9.49
C GLY A 63 -4.90 -22.56 8.82
N SER A 64 -5.93 -22.25 9.62
CA SER A 64 -7.18 -21.64 9.12
C SER A 64 -7.01 -20.22 8.58
N ALA A 65 -5.96 -19.50 8.99
CA ALA A 65 -5.64 -18.16 8.46
C ALA A 65 -5.30 -18.19 6.97
N SER A 66 -4.77 -19.28 6.43
CA SER A 66 -4.43 -19.41 5.00
C SER A 66 -5.65 -19.27 4.07
N ALA A 67 -6.83 -19.65 4.56
CA ALA A 67 -8.10 -19.51 3.86
C ALA A 67 -8.74 -18.13 4.06
N CYS A 68 -8.21 -17.30 4.97
CA CYS A 68 -8.73 -15.97 5.26
C CYS A 68 -8.11 -14.93 4.31
N ALA A 69 -8.92 -14.38 3.41
CA ALA A 69 -8.46 -13.37 2.46
C ALA A 69 -8.22 -11.99 3.10
N ASP A 70 -8.70 -11.75 4.32
CA ASP A 70 -8.69 -10.41 4.92
C ASP A 70 -7.43 -10.10 5.74
N ILE A 71 -6.81 -11.12 6.34
CA ILE A 71 -5.56 -11.03 7.11
C ILE A 71 -4.36 -11.04 6.18
N LYS A 72 -3.37 -10.20 6.44
CA LYS A 72 -2.13 -10.10 5.66
C LYS A 72 -0.92 -10.01 6.58
N VAL A 73 0.24 -10.35 6.03
CA VAL A 73 1.53 -10.04 6.66
C VAL A 73 1.60 -8.53 6.92
N ASP A 74 2.21 -8.16 8.05
CA ASP A 74 2.27 -6.83 8.65
C ASP A 74 0.98 -6.30 9.30
N ASP A 75 -0.12 -7.06 9.32
CA ASP A 75 -1.29 -6.69 10.12
C ASP A 75 -0.95 -6.82 11.62
N ARG A 76 -1.27 -5.79 12.41
CA ARG A 76 -1.13 -5.81 13.87
C ARG A 76 -2.33 -6.52 14.47
N LEU A 77 -2.09 -7.41 15.44
CA LEU A 77 -3.14 -7.99 16.27
C LEU A 77 -3.56 -6.95 17.32
N ASP A 78 -4.78 -6.43 17.20
CA ASP A 78 -5.34 -5.46 18.12
C ASP A 78 -6.09 -6.13 19.27
N ALA A 79 -6.80 -7.24 19.03
CA ALA A 79 -7.52 -7.93 20.09
C ALA A 79 -7.70 -9.44 19.87
N VAL A 80 -7.78 -10.18 20.99
CA VAL A 80 -8.11 -11.61 21.06
C VAL A 80 -9.35 -11.79 21.94
N ASN A 81 -10.45 -12.29 21.37
CA ASN A 81 -11.75 -12.44 22.05
C ASN A 81 -12.22 -11.17 22.78
N GLY A 82 -11.92 -9.99 22.21
CA GLY A 82 -12.28 -8.69 22.77
C GLY A 82 -11.32 -8.16 23.84
N VAL A 83 -10.26 -8.90 24.18
CA VAL A 83 -9.16 -8.40 25.03
C VAL A 83 -8.18 -7.64 24.14
N ASP A 84 -7.97 -6.35 24.44
CA ASP A 84 -6.99 -5.50 23.76
C ASP A 84 -5.57 -6.01 23.99
N THR A 85 -4.83 -6.19 22.90
CA THR A 85 -3.46 -6.72 22.86
C THR A 85 -2.43 -5.71 22.38
N THR A 86 -2.86 -4.48 22.04
CA THR A 86 -2.00 -3.44 21.44
C THR A 86 -0.85 -2.96 22.34
N SER A 87 -0.94 -3.25 23.63
CA SER A 87 0.07 -2.91 24.64
C SER A 87 0.55 -4.11 25.45
N MET A 88 0.37 -5.33 24.92
CA MET A 88 0.78 -6.59 25.55
C MET A 88 2.08 -7.10 24.93
N GLY A 89 2.88 -7.80 25.73
CA GLY A 89 4.10 -8.48 25.26
C GLY A 89 3.78 -9.82 24.59
N PHE A 90 4.77 -10.40 23.90
CA PHE A 90 4.60 -11.65 23.16
C PHE A 90 3.98 -12.80 23.99
N ASP A 91 4.52 -13.06 25.18
CA ASP A 91 4.09 -14.19 26.01
C ASP A 91 2.61 -14.08 26.43
N ASP A 92 2.19 -12.90 26.91
CA ASP A 92 0.81 -12.69 27.37
C ASP A 92 -0.22 -12.85 26.23
N VAL A 93 0.13 -12.40 25.03
CA VAL A 93 -0.74 -12.56 23.84
C VAL A 93 -0.82 -14.01 23.40
N MET A 94 0.30 -14.73 23.44
CA MET A 94 0.30 -16.16 23.10
C MET A 94 -0.52 -16.97 24.10
N ASP A 95 -0.45 -16.66 25.39
CA ASP A 95 -1.29 -17.28 26.42
C ASP A 95 -2.78 -17.04 26.16
N LEU A 96 -3.19 -15.80 25.82
CA LEU A 96 -4.56 -15.49 25.42
C LEU A 96 -5.03 -16.34 24.23
N ILE A 97 -4.19 -16.48 23.21
CA ILE A 97 -4.51 -17.27 22.01
C ILE A 97 -4.61 -18.75 22.36
N VAL A 98 -3.69 -19.28 23.17
CA VAL A 98 -3.65 -20.70 23.55
C VAL A 98 -4.86 -21.07 24.42
N ASP A 99 -5.23 -20.22 25.37
CA ASP A 99 -6.35 -20.47 26.29
C ASP A 99 -7.72 -20.21 25.67
N ALA A 100 -7.80 -19.42 24.60
CA ALA A 100 -9.05 -19.15 23.89
C ALA A 100 -9.71 -20.44 23.35
N PRO A 101 -11.04 -20.60 23.46
CA PRO A 101 -11.74 -21.68 22.76
C PRO A 101 -11.64 -21.50 21.23
N SER A 102 -11.71 -22.60 20.49
CA SER A 102 -11.83 -22.56 19.02
C SER A 102 -13.32 -22.48 18.63
N PRO A 103 -13.71 -21.62 17.67
CA PRO A 103 -12.88 -20.66 16.96
C PRO A 103 -12.50 -19.42 17.80
N VAL A 104 -11.32 -18.86 17.53
CA VAL A 104 -10.80 -17.66 18.18
C VAL A 104 -11.25 -16.43 17.40
N GLN A 105 -11.84 -15.44 18.09
CA GLN A 105 -12.17 -14.15 17.50
C GLN A 105 -10.96 -13.23 17.60
N LEU A 106 -10.49 -12.72 16.47
CA LEU A 106 -9.32 -11.86 16.39
C LEU A 106 -9.67 -10.56 15.68
N GLN A 107 -9.10 -9.46 16.16
CA GLN A 107 -9.19 -8.17 15.51
C GLN A 107 -7.79 -7.74 15.10
N PHE A 108 -7.62 -7.44 13.83
CA PHE A 108 -6.36 -6.96 13.28
C PHE A 108 -6.50 -5.53 12.76
N SER A 109 -5.40 -4.79 12.75
CA SER A 109 -5.29 -3.59 11.94
C SER A 109 -4.07 -3.58 11.03
N GLY A 110 -4.31 -3.33 9.75
CA GLY A 110 -3.26 -3.23 8.74
C GLY A 110 -2.89 -1.79 8.42
N PRO A 111 -1.62 -1.50 8.08
CA PRO A 111 -1.24 -0.20 7.56
C PRO A 111 -1.91 0.03 6.18
N THR A 112 -2.75 1.04 6.09
CA THR A 112 -3.25 1.55 4.81
C THR A 112 -2.64 2.90 4.50
N CYS A 113 -2.47 3.20 3.21
CA CYS A 113 -2.12 4.54 2.76
C CYS A 113 -3.26 5.10 1.91
N GLN A 114 -3.51 6.39 2.04
CA GLN A 114 -4.34 7.13 1.10
C GLN A 114 -3.54 7.37 -0.18
N LEU A 115 -4.08 6.97 -1.32
CA LEU A 115 -3.51 7.23 -2.64
C LEU A 115 -4.46 8.08 -3.49
N THR A 116 -3.89 9.07 -4.14
CA THR A 116 -4.55 9.84 -5.19
C THR A 116 -4.05 9.39 -6.56
N VAL A 117 -4.97 8.92 -7.40
CA VAL A 117 -4.68 8.38 -8.73
C VAL A 117 -5.49 9.13 -9.78
N VAL A 118 -4.82 9.57 -10.85
CA VAL A 118 -5.44 10.18 -12.02
C VAL A 118 -5.46 9.18 -13.17
N GLY A 119 -6.68 8.77 -13.56
CA GLY A 119 -6.94 7.91 -14.71
C GLY A 119 -7.72 8.66 -15.82
N PRO A 120 -8.12 7.95 -16.89
CA PRO A 120 -8.90 8.53 -17.99
C PRO A 120 -10.20 9.22 -17.59
N LYS A 121 -10.83 8.79 -16.49
CA LYS A 121 -12.08 9.38 -15.96
C LYS A 121 -11.87 10.51 -14.95
N GLY A 122 -10.63 10.88 -14.67
CA GLY A 122 -10.27 11.89 -13.70
C GLY A 122 -9.58 11.31 -12.46
N GLU A 123 -9.49 12.15 -11.45
CA GLU A 123 -8.82 11.89 -10.18
C GLU A 123 -9.71 11.11 -9.21
N THR A 124 -9.11 10.18 -8.47
CA THR A 124 -9.76 9.48 -7.38
C THR A 124 -8.80 9.31 -6.22
N THR A 125 -9.32 9.45 -5.00
CA THR A 125 -8.56 9.28 -3.77
C THR A 125 -9.19 8.14 -2.96
N PHE A 126 -8.38 7.17 -2.56
CA PHE A 126 -8.87 6.01 -1.82
C PHE A 126 -7.80 5.45 -0.88
N GLU A 127 -8.26 4.74 0.16
CA GLU A 127 -7.40 3.96 1.03
C GLU A 127 -7.09 2.60 0.40
N VAL A 128 -5.84 2.19 0.56
CA VAL A 128 -5.35 0.93 0.00
C VAL A 128 -4.39 0.24 0.97
N LYS A 129 -4.54 -1.08 1.08
CA LYS A 129 -3.71 -1.94 1.92
C LYS A 129 -2.29 -2.06 1.36
N LYS A 130 -1.30 -2.19 2.26
CA LYS A 130 0.05 -2.65 1.89
C LYS A 130 -0.04 -4.00 1.14
N GLY A 131 0.82 -4.19 0.15
CA GLY A 131 0.85 -5.36 -0.72
C GLY A 131 -0.17 -5.37 -1.86
N ALA A 132 -1.14 -4.45 -1.88
CA ALA A 132 -2.18 -4.45 -2.91
C ALA A 132 -1.63 -4.07 -4.31
N ASN A 133 -2.18 -4.71 -5.35
CA ASN A 133 -1.88 -4.35 -6.74
C ASN A 133 -2.76 -3.20 -7.20
N LEU A 134 -2.15 -2.10 -7.62
CA LEU A 134 -2.85 -0.85 -7.90
C LEU A 134 -3.95 -1.00 -8.97
N ARG A 135 -3.71 -1.77 -10.03
CA ARG A 135 -4.73 -2.03 -11.06
C ARG A 135 -5.95 -2.74 -10.48
N LYS A 136 -5.75 -3.78 -9.67
CA LYS A 136 -6.86 -4.54 -9.07
C LYS A 136 -7.71 -3.64 -8.18
N GLU A 137 -7.05 -2.81 -7.36
CA GLU A 137 -7.73 -1.86 -6.47
C GLU A 137 -8.57 -0.82 -7.23
N LEU A 138 -8.02 -0.26 -8.31
CA LEU A 138 -8.75 0.69 -9.17
C LEU A 138 -9.96 0.02 -9.83
N LEU A 139 -9.79 -1.17 -10.40
CA LEU A 139 -10.88 -1.91 -11.05
C LEU A 139 -11.98 -2.34 -10.07
N ALA A 140 -11.60 -2.78 -8.85
CA ALA A 140 -12.56 -3.13 -7.79
C ALA A 140 -13.45 -1.93 -7.41
N ARG A 141 -12.90 -0.71 -7.48
CA ARG A 141 -13.62 0.55 -7.25
C ARG A 141 -14.33 1.09 -8.48
N LYS A 142 -14.37 0.32 -9.58
CA LYS A 142 -14.92 0.72 -10.88
C LYS A 142 -14.25 1.98 -11.45
N GLN A 143 -13.03 2.29 -11.02
CA GLN A 143 -12.23 3.34 -11.62
C GLN A 143 -11.59 2.81 -12.90
N ASP A 144 -11.86 3.49 -14.00
CA ASP A 144 -11.30 3.08 -15.28
C ASP A 144 -9.81 3.38 -15.30
N VAL A 145 -9.02 2.30 -15.45
CA VAL A 145 -7.59 2.37 -15.73
C VAL A 145 -7.35 2.56 -17.23
N TYR A 146 -8.33 2.19 -18.05
CA TYR A 146 -8.24 2.18 -19.50
C TYR A 146 -9.27 3.12 -20.13
N ASP A 147 -8.85 3.83 -21.17
CA ASP A 147 -9.76 4.50 -22.09
C ASP A 147 -10.58 3.47 -22.91
N PHE A 148 -11.53 3.96 -23.72
CA PHE A 148 -12.43 3.08 -24.48
C PHE A 148 -11.68 2.08 -25.37
N LYS A 149 -10.63 2.54 -26.06
CA LYS A 149 -9.78 1.67 -26.91
C LYS A 149 -8.94 0.71 -26.07
N GLY A 150 -8.40 1.18 -24.97
CA GLY A 150 -7.59 0.40 -24.04
C GLY A 150 -8.37 -0.74 -23.40
N LYS A 151 -9.66 -0.58 -23.15
CA LYS A 151 -10.52 -1.67 -22.64
C LYS A 151 -10.60 -2.87 -23.60
N MET A 152 -10.51 -2.63 -24.91
CA MET A 152 -10.51 -3.70 -25.92
C MET A 152 -9.14 -4.35 -26.12
N MET A 153 -8.05 -3.59 -25.93
CA MET A 153 -6.69 -4.00 -26.33
C MET A 153 -5.74 -4.27 -25.15
N ASN A 154 -6.20 -4.20 -23.90
CA ASN A 154 -5.34 -4.41 -22.74
C ASN A 154 -4.97 -5.89 -22.53
N CYS A 155 -3.84 -6.13 -21.87
CA CYS A 155 -3.34 -7.47 -21.52
C CYS A 155 -4.00 -8.07 -20.26
N ASN A 156 -5.06 -7.46 -19.73
CA ASN A 156 -5.68 -7.79 -18.46
C ASN A 156 -4.72 -7.87 -17.24
N GLY A 157 -3.56 -7.20 -17.31
CA GLY A 157 -2.54 -7.26 -16.25
C GLY A 157 -1.62 -8.49 -16.32
N GLY A 158 -1.63 -9.24 -17.41
CA GLY A 158 -0.84 -10.46 -17.59
C GLY A 158 0.68 -10.27 -17.75
N GLY A 159 1.25 -9.16 -17.28
CA GLY A 159 2.72 -9.01 -17.22
C GLY A 159 3.44 -8.93 -18.57
N GLN A 160 2.73 -8.75 -19.69
CA GLN A 160 3.35 -8.64 -21.01
C GLN A 160 4.26 -7.39 -21.15
N CYS A 161 4.22 -6.45 -20.21
CA CYS A 161 5.10 -5.30 -20.20
C CYS A 161 6.48 -5.68 -19.66
N GLY A 162 7.37 -6.20 -20.53
CA GLY A 162 8.77 -6.44 -20.20
C GLY A 162 9.32 -7.85 -20.44
N ASN A 163 8.54 -8.79 -21.00
CA ASN A 163 9.14 -10.05 -21.43
C ASN A 163 10.07 -9.83 -22.65
N GLN A 164 11.13 -10.62 -22.73
CA GLN A 164 12.10 -10.61 -23.84
C GLN A 164 11.44 -10.90 -25.22
N SER A 165 10.17 -11.33 -25.22
CA SER A 165 9.34 -11.63 -26.37
C SER A 165 8.46 -10.46 -26.86
N GLY A 166 8.71 -9.23 -26.40
CA GLY A 166 8.14 -8.02 -27.00
C GLY A 166 6.68 -7.76 -26.63
N GLY A 167 6.29 -8.02 -25.39
CA GLY A 167 4.91 -7.81 -24.98
C GLY A 167 4.51 -6.33 -25.02
N GLN A 168 3.26 -6.07 -25.38
CA GLN A 168 2.86 -4.85 -26.10
C GLN A 168 2.03 -3.87 -25.27
N CYS A 169 1.77 -4.19 -24.00
CA CYS A 169 0.76 -3.49 -23.24
C CYS A 169 1.35 -2.44 -22.27
N GLY A 170 1.25 -1.16 -22.63
CA GLY A 170 1.49 0.00 -21.75
C GLY A 170 0.19 0.72 -21.33
N LEU A 171 -0.96 0.11 -21.58
CA LEU A 171 -2.27 0.76 -21.46
C LEU A 171 -2.73 0.94 -19.99
N CYS A 172 -2.11 0.25 -19.04
CA CYS A 172 -2.46 0.33 -17.62
C CYS A 172 -1.81 1.55 -16.92
N ALA A 173 -1.31 2.52 -17.69
CA ALA A 173 -0.60 3.68 -17.17
C ALA A 173 -1.58 4.64 -16.46
N VAL A 174 -1.25 4.97 -15.21
CA VAL A 174 -1.97 5.95 -14.39
C VAL A 174 -0.96 6.91 -13.76
N ARG A 175 -1.39 8.12 -13.41
CA ARG A 175 -0.56 9.04 -12.63
C ARG A 175 -0.92 8.90 -11.15
N VAL A 176 0.08 8.81 -10.28
CA VAL A 176 -0.13 8.73 -8.82
C VAL A 176 0.46 10.00 -8.20
N ALA A 177 -0.39 10.85 -7.62
CA ALA A 177 -0.03 12.21 -7.21
C ALA A 177 0.97 12.24 -6.05
N ASP A 178 0.78 11.35 -5.06
CA ASP A 178 1.55 11.32 -3.81
C ASP A 178 2.46 10.08 -3.70
N GLY A 179 2.77 9.44 -4.82
CA GLY A 179 3.61 8.24 -4.86
C GLY A 179 5.09 8.58 -4.75
N ALA A 180 5.81 7.94 -3.81
CA ALA A 180 7.26 7.80 -3.95
C ALA A 180 7.54 6.51 -4.70
N PHE A 181 8.26 6.65 -5.81
CA PHE A 181 8.50 5.55 -6.72
C PHE A 181 9.96 5.13 -6.72
N GLY A 182 10.17 3.82 -6.83
CA GLY A 182 11.47 3.26 -7.21
C GLY A 182 11.87 3.62 -8.66
N PRO A 183 13.08 3.19 -9.08
CA PRO A 183 13.53 3.38 -10.45
C PRO A 183 12.59 2.68 -11.44
N ARG A 184 12.38 3.30 -12.60
CA ARG A 184 11.67 2.68 -13.71
C ARG A 184 12.51 1.58 -14.33
N TYR A 185 11.83 0.55 -14.82
CA TYR A 185 12.45 -0.46 -15.66
C TYR A 185 12.33 -0.07 -17.15
N GLU A 186 13.11 -0.70 -18.03
CA GLU A 186 13.32 -0.27 -19.43
C GLU A 186 12.02 -0.03 -20.22
N TRP A 187 11.03 -0.92 -20.07
CA TRP A 187 9.75 -0.80 -20.79
C TRP A 187 8.94 0.42 -20.33
N GLU A 188 8.89 0.66 -19.01
CA GLU A 188 8.20 1.79 -18.42
C GLU A 188 8.90 3.11 -18.78
N GLU A 189 10.23 3.11 -18.81
CA GLU A 189 11.01 4.26 -19.26
C GLU A 189 10.68 4.61 -20.72
N ARG A 190 10.62 3.62 -21.62
CA ARG A 190 10.33 3.86 -23.04
C ARG A 190 8.89 4.31 -23.30
N HIS A 191 7.91 3.82 -22.55
CA HIS A 191 6.49 3.96 -22.91
C HIS A 191 5.67 4.84 -21.96
N VAL A 192 6.06 4.96 -20.69
CA VAL A 192 5.28 5.65 -19.65
C VAL A 192 5.95 6.94 -19.20
N ALA A 193 7.27 7.05 -19.29
CA ALA A 193 7.98 8.28 -18.89
C ALA A 193 7.45 9.53 -19.61
N LYS A 194 7.05 9.40 -20.88
CA LYS A 194 6.45 10.47 -21.68
C LYS A 194 5.10 10.98 -21.18
N ILE A 195 4.41 10.23 -20.31
CA ILE A 195 3.12 10.60 -19.72
C ILE A 195 3.32 11.54 -18.52
N GLY A 196 4.45 11.42 -17.82
CA GLY A 196 4.79 12.22 -16.65
C GLY A 196 5.75 11.48 -15.72
N ALA A 197 6.48 12.19 -14.85
CA ALA A 197 7.37 11.58 -13.86
C ALA A 197 6.61 10.75 -12.80
N ASP A 198 5.34 11.08 -12.58
CA ASP A 198 4.38 10.47 -11.66
C ASP A 198 3.56 9.34 -12.30
N ALA A 199 3.75 9.07 -13.59
CA ALA A 199 3.06 8.01 -14.30
C ALA A 199 3.72 6.65 -14.04
N ARG A 200 2.90 5.64 -13.72
CA ARG A 200 3.31 4.24 -13.54
C ARG A 200 2.32 3.26 -14.16
N LEU A 201 2.81 2.08 -14.52
CA LEU A 201 1.95 0.96 -14.92
C LEU A 201 1.24 0.38 -13.70
N ALA A 202 -0.05 0.70 -13.49
CA ALA A 202 -0.83 0.24 -12.34
C ALA A 202 -0.82 -1.30 -12.17
N CYS A 203 -0.67 -2.04 -13.27
CA CYS A 203 -0.57 -3.50 -13.26
C CYS A 203 0.74 -4.04 -12.69
N GLN A 204 1.83 -3.27 -12.76
CA GLN A 204 3.14 -3.59 -12.17
C GLN A 204 3.38 -2.85 -10.85
N THR A 205 2.44 -2.05 -10.39
CA THR A 205 2.58 -1.26 -9.17
C THR A 205 2.00 -1.99 -7.97
N THR A 206 2.84 -2.25 -6.97
CA THR A 206 2.44 -2.78 -5.66
C THR A 206 2.58 -1.69 -4.61
N VAL A 207 1.54 -1.53 -3.78
CA VAL A 207 1.50 -0.59 -2.67
C VAL A 207 2.37 -1.14 -1.53
N LYS A 208 3.30 -0.34 -0.99
CA LYS A 208 4.20 -0.79 0.10
C LYS A 208 3.85 -0.25 1.49
N GLY A 209 2.77 0.52 1.62
CA GLY A 209 2.36 1.17 2.88
C GLY A 209 3.29 2.34 3.24
N GLY A 210 2.86 3.16 4.21
CA GLY A 210 3.61 4.33 4.70
C GLY A 210 3.55 5.59 3.81
N ASP A 211 4.20 6.66 4.28
CA ASP A 211 4.16 8.06 3.78
C ASP A 211 4.63 8.28 2.33
N ALA A 212 4.97 7.22 1.59
CA ALA A 212 5.57 7.32 0.27
C ALA A 212 5.39 5.99 -0.47
N ALA A 213 4.15 5.72 -0.91
CA ALA A 213 3.75 4.41 -1.40
C ALA A 213 3.73 4.38 -2.93
N THR A 214 4.67 3.66 -3.55
CA THR A 214 4.43 2.69 -4.64
C THR A 214 5.75 2.13 -5.18
N VAL A 215 5.97 0.83 -5.06
CA VAL A 215 7.08 0.16 -5.76
C VAL A 215 6.54 -0.35 -7.09
N THR A 216 7.12 0.12 -8.20
CA THR A 216 7.00 -0.60 -9.47
C THR A 216 7.80 -1.90 -9.31
N LEU A 217 7.13 -3.03 -9.43
CA LEU A 217 7.83 -4.30 -9.59
C LEU A 217 8.67 -4.22 -10.87
N GLN A 218 9.94 -4.59 -10.78
CA GLN A 218 10.70 -4.87 -12.00
C GLN A 218 9.99 -6.03 -12.71
N ALA A 219 9.72 -5.87 -13.99
CA ALA A 219 9.14 -6.93 -14.81
C ALA A 219 9.94 -8.22 -14.58
N LYS A 220 9.23 -9.33 -14.33
CA LYS A 220 9.82 -10.67 -14.37
C LYS A 220 10.25 -11.01 -15.79
#